data_AF-A0A946QNI5-F1
#
_entry.id   AF-A0A946QNI5-F1
#
_cell.length_a   1.000
_cell.length_b   1.000
_cell.length_c   1.000
_cell.angle_alpha   90.00
_cell.angle_beta   90.00
_cell.angle_gamma   90.00
#
_symmetry.space_group_name_H-M   'P 1'
#
loop_
_entity.id
_entity.type
_entity.pdbx_description
1 polymer ?
#
loop_
_entity_poly.entity_id
_entity_poly.type
_entity_poly.pdbx_seq_one_letter_code
_entity_poly.pdbx_strand_id
1 'polypeptide(L)'
;MLNIIDANEITENAVEVFQKDKIESLIALIDSDEFTLKEKNKAIWTLGVLKDKRAHAKLKSLLTGEKCDHGKELCQSEIKKAILKIKGEFKGSWQVSR
;
A
#
# COMPACT_ATOMS: atom_id res chain seq x y z
N MET A 1 -8.76 22.06 0.94
CA MET A 1 -7.81 21.42 0.01
C MET A 1 -7.57 20.02 0.53
N LEU A 2 -8.16 18.99 -0.08
CA LEU A 2 -7.99 17.61 0.40
C LEU A 2 -6.61 17.12 -0.06
N ASN A 3 -5.70 16.87 0.88
CA ASN A 3 -4.36 16.34 0.63
C ASN A 3 -4.47 15.03 -0.17
N ILE A 4 -4.07 15.10 -1.44
CA ILE A 4 -3.73 13.95 -2.26
C ILE A 4 -2.29 13.64 -1.88
N ILE A 5 -2.11 12.78 -0.87
CA ILE A 5 -0.76 12.33 -0.50
C ILE A 5 -0.18 11.60 -1.72
N ASP A 6 0.92 12.14 -2.25
CA ASP A 6 1.65 11.55 -3.38
C ASP A 6 2.43 10.30 -2.93
N ALA A 7 2.77 9.41 -3.86
CA ALA A 7 3.59 8.23 -3.60
C ALA A 7 4.95 8.58 -2.98
N ASN A 8 5.48 9.75 -3.32
CA ASN A 8 6.71 10.29 -2.74
C ASN A 8 6.48 10.74 -1.30
N GLU A 9 5.45 11.56 -1.04
CA GLU A 9 5.11 12.05 0.30
C GLU A 9 4.86 10.89 1.29
N ILE A 10 4.05 9.89 0.92
CA ILE A 10 3.81 8.73 1.81
C ILE A 10 5.09 7.93 2.06
N THR A 11 6.01 7.89 1.09
CA THR A 11 7.28 7.21 1.24
C THR A 11 8.20 7.97 2.19
N GLU A 12 8.32 9.28 2.02
CA GLU A 12 9.16 10.14 2.84
C GLU A 12 8.70 10.11 4.30
N ASN A 13 7.40 10.27 4.54
CA ASN A 13 6.82 10.16 5.88
C ASN A 13 7.11 8.78 6.51
N ALA A 14 6.95 7.70 5.75
CA ALA A 14 7.26 6.35 6.25
C ALA A 14 8.75 6.21 6.62
N VAL A 15 9.65 6.70 5.76
CA VAL A 15 11.10 6.63 6.01
C VAL A 15 11.49 7.46 7.23
N GLU A 16 10.91 8.65 7.40
CA GLU A 16 11.18 9.50 8.56
C GLU A 16 10.71 8.85 9.87
N VAL A 17 9.52 8.23 9.88
CA VAL A 17 8.97 7.60 11.08
C VAL A 17 9.71 6.31 11.43
N PHE A 18 9.96 5.44 10.45
CA PHE A 18 10.50 4.10 10.72
C PHE A 18 12.02 3.99 10.61
N GLN A 19 12.69 4.98 9.99
CA GLN A 19 14.14 5.02 9.82
C GLN A 19 14.70 3.76 9.12
N LYS A 20 13.94 3.20 8.18
CA LYS A 20 14.35 2.06 7.32
C LYS A 20 14.40 2.45 5.86
N ASP A 21 14.87 1.54 5.01
CA ASP A 21 14.76 1.73 3.56
C ASP A 21 13.29 1.84 3.12
N LYS A 22 13.09 2.47 1.97
CA LYS A 22 11.78 2.78 1.39
C LYS A 22 10.77 1.63 1.46
N ILE A 23 11.18 0.40 1.15
CA ILE A 23 10.25 -0.73 1.10
C ILE A 23 9.86 -1.20 2.49
N GLU A 24 10.85 -1.35 3.38
CA GLU A 24 10.62 -1.76 4.76
C GLU A 24 9.83 -0.71 5.55
N SER A 25 10.05 0.58 5.27
CA SER A 25 9.29 1.69 5.86
C SER A 25 7.83 1.67 5.42
N LEU A 26 7.54 1.45 4.14
CA LEU A 26 6.16 1.33 3.64
C LEU A 26 5.47 0.07 4.19
N ILE A 27 6.20 -1.04 4.38
CA ILE A 27 5.67 -2.24 5.03
C ILE A 27 5.32 -1.95 6.49
N ALA A 28 6.20 -1.28 7.23
CA ALA A 28 5.98 -0.91 8.62
C ALA A 28 4.79 0.06 8.78
N LEU A 29 4.62 1.01 7.86
CA LEU A 29 3.48 1.94 7.84
C LEU A 29 2.14 1.21 7.82
N ILE A 30 2.03 0.12 7.03
CA ILE A 30 0.79 -0.66 6.94
C ILE A 30 0.40 -1.27 8.30
N ASP A 31 1.39 -1.64 9.12
CA ASP A 31 1.19 -2.25 10.44
C ASP A 31 1.01 -1.27 11.58
N SER A 32 1.39 -0.01 11.39
CA SER A 32 1.33 0.99 12.45
C SER A 32 -0.08 1.50 12.69
N ASP A 33 -0.47 1.70 13.94
CA ASP A 33 -1.73 2.34 14.31
C ASP A 33 -1.68 3.88 14.22
N GLU A 34 -0.52 4.45 13.91
CA GLU A 34 -0.32 5.90 13.77
C GLU A 34 -0.86 6.44 12.44
N PHE A 35 -1.10 5.57 11.46
CA PHE A 35 -1.52 5.95 10.11
C PHE A 35 -2.97 5.57 9.83
N THR A 36 -3.66 6.44 9.12
CA THR A 36 -5.05 6.23 8.70
C THR A 36 -5.17 5.09 7.68
N LEU A 37 -6.36 4.50 7.57
CA LEU A 37 -6.65 3.52 6.52
C LEU A 37 -6.35 4.06 5.10
N LYS A 38 -6.56 5.37 4.88
CA LYS A 38 -6.26 6.03 3.61
C LYS A 38 -4.76 5.99 3.32
N GLU A 39 -3.91 6.31 4.30
CA GLU A 39 -2.45 6.27 4.18
C GLU A 39 -1.93 4.85 4.00
N LYS A 40 -2.48 3.89 4.75
CA LYS A 40 -2.14 2.46 4.59
C LYS A 40 -2.49 1.95 3.20
N ASN A 41 -3.67 2.27 2.69
CA ASN A 41 -4.08 1.93 1.33
C ASN A 41 -3.18 2.60 0.28
N LYS A 42 -2.76 3.85 0.53
CA LYS A 42 -1.81 4.55 -0.33
C LYS A 42 -0.42 3.88 -0.30
N ALA A 43 0.05 3.43 0.85
CA ALA A 43 1.30 2.68 0.95
C ALA A 43 1.24 1.35 0.19
N ILE A 44 0.13 0.61 0.30
CA ILE A 44 -0.14 -0.61 -0.49
C ILE A 44 -0.08 -0.31 -2.00
N TRP A 45 -0.71 0.78 -2.42
CA TRP A 45 -0.64 1.25 -3.80
C TRP A 45 0.80 1.52 -4.23
N THR A 46 1.54 2.29 -3.43
CA THR A 46 2.94 2.65 -3.69
C THR A 46 3.81 1.40 -3.81
N LEU A 47 3.67 0.41 -2.92
CA LEU A 47 4.38 -0.87 -3.00
C LEU A 47 4.12 -1.61 -4.31
N GLY A 48 2.87 -1.62 -4.81
CA GLY A 48 2.56 -2.21 -6.10
C GLY A 48 3.17 -1.46 -7.29
N VAL A 49 3.39 -0.15 -7.19
CA VAL A 49 4.06 0.63 -8.24
C VAL A 49 5.56 0.32 -8.28
N LEU A 50 6.17 0.17 -7.10
CA LEU A 50 7.59 -0.16 -6.96
C LEU A 50 7.91 -1.60 -7.37
N LYS A 51 6.94 -2.51 -7.23
CA LYS A 51 7.06 -3.92 -7.63
C LYS A 51 8.20 -4.68 -6.95
N ASP A 52 8.68 -4.21 -5.81
CA ASP A 52 9.71 -4.90 -5.03
C ASP A 52 9.11 -6.17 -4.40
N LYS A 53 9.77 -7.31 -4.61
CA LYS A 53 9.30 -8.62 -4.15
C LYS A 53 9.25 -8.74 -2.62
N ARG A 54 10.01 -7.93 -1.88
CA ARG A 54 10.01 -7.92 -0.40
C ARG A 54 8.62 -7.65 0.18
N ALA A 55 7.80 -6.86 -0.50
CA ALA A 55 6.43 -6.57 -0.08
C ALA A 55 5.43 -7.73 -0.28
N HIS A 56 5.78 -8.76 -1.07
CA HIS A 56 4.82 -9.79 -1.48
C HIS A 56 4.26 -10.59 -0.30
N ALA A 57 5.12 -11.04 0.61
CA ALA A 57 4.70 -11.81 1.78
C ALA A 57 3.73 -11.00 2.66
N LYS A 58 4.04 -9.72 2.88
CA LYS A 58 3.19 -8.82 3.65
C LYS A 58 1.83 -8.62 3.00
N LEU A 59 1.81 -8.26 1.71
CA LEU A 59 0.54 -8.02 1.01
C LEU A 59 -0.33 -9.27 0.97
N LYS A 60 0.29 -10.46 0.83
CA LYS A 60 -0.44 -11.73 0.85
C LYS A 60 -1.08 -12.01 2.23
N SER A 61 -0.42 -11.64 3.33
CA SER A 61 -0.99 -11.84 4.68
C SER A 61 -2.19 -10.94 4.98
N LEU A 62 -2.38 -9.86 4.20
CA LEU A 62 -3.50 -8.92 4.35
C LEU A 62 -4.74 -9.33 3.52
N LEU A 63 -4.61 -10.34 2.66
CA LEU A 63 -5.74 -10.85 1.89
C LEU A 63 -6.70 -11.62 2.79
N THR A 64 -7.93 -11.14 2.87
CA THR A 64 -9.03 -11.86 3.53
C THR A 64 -9.85 -12.67 2.54
N GLY A 65 -9.83 -12.31 1.25
CA GLY A 65 -10.69 -12.88 0.22
C GLY A 65 -12.04 -12.19 0.09
N GLU A 66 -12.44 -11.43 1.10
CA GLU A 66 -13.76 -10.79 1.22
C GLU A 66 -13.84 -9.43 0.50
N LYS A 67 -15.06 -8.87 0.45
CA LYS A 67 -15.26 -7.45 0.13
C LYS A 67 -14.75 -6.60 1.30
N CYS A 68 -14.23 -5.41 1.00
CA CYS A 68 -13.79 -4.47 2.04
C CYS A 68 -14.79 -3.32 2.25
N ASP A 69 -15.00 -2.94 3.51
CA ASP A 69 -15.58 -1.65 3.89
C ASP A 69 -14.47 -0.60 3.98
N HIS A 70 -14.41 0.33 3.02
CA HIS A 70 -13.35 1.35 2.95
C HIS A 70 -13.32 2.31 4.15
N GLY A 71 -14.36 2.34 4.99
CA GLY A 71 -14.36 3.12 6.23
C GLY A 71 -13.74 2.39 7.42
N LYS A 72 -13.52 1.07 7.33
CA LYS A 72 -13.15 0.21 8.46
C LYS A 72 -12.00 -0.74 8.17
N GLU A 73 -11.73 -1.01 6.91
CA GLU A 73 -10.82 -2.06 6.47
C GLU A 73 -9.90 -1.59 5.35
N LEU A 74 -8.78 -2.30 5.19
CA LEU A 74 -7.90 -2.13 4.03
C LEU A 74 -8.60 -2.56 2.74
N CYS A 75 -8.32 -1.84 1.65
CA CYS A 75 -8.92 -2.11 0.36
C CYS A 75 -8.37 -3.41 -0.24
N GLN A 76 -9.18 -4.46 -0.20
CA GLN A 76 -8.80 -5.78 -0.72
C GLN A 76 -8.52 -5.75 -2.22
N SER A 77 -9.18 -4.85 -2.97
CA SER A 77 -8.91 -4.66 -4.40
C SER A 77 -7.51 -4.09 -4.66
N GLU A 78 -7.07 -3.11 -3.86
CA GLU A 78 -5.74 -2.52 -3.99
C GLU A 78 -4.64 -3.50 -3.60
N ILE A 79 -4.86 -4.30 -2.54
CA ILE A 79 -3.94 -5.38 -2.16
C ILE A 79 -3.78 -6.40 -3.30
N LYS A 80 -4.90 -6.87 -3.88
CA LYS A 80 -4.89 -7.80 -5.02
C LYS A 80 -4.11 -7.23 -6.21
N LYS A 81 -4.36 -5.97 -6.58
CA LYS A 81 -3.66 -5.29 -7.69
C LYS A 81 -2.16 -5.16 -7.40
N ALA A 82 -1.77 -4.78 -6.18
CA ALA A 82 -0.37 -4.64 -5.79
C ALA A 82 0.37 -5.98 -5.90
N ILE A 83 -0.23 -7.08 -5.44
CA ILE A 83 0.33 -8.43 -5.59
C ILE A 83 0.50 -8.80 -7.06
N LEU A 84 -0.52 -8.59 -7.89
CA LEU A 84 -0.44 -8.87 -9.33
C LEU A 84 0.67 -8.05 -10.01
N LYS A 85 0.86 -6.79 -9.60
CA LYS A 85 1.96 -5.95 -10.12
C LYS A 85 3.33 -6.47 -9.71
N ILE A 86 3.52 -6.87 -8.46
CA ILE A 86 4.78 -7.45 -7.98
C ILE A 86 5.10 -8.75 -8.73
N LYS A 87 4.08 -9.55 -9.06
CA LYS A 87 4.24 -10.77 -9.86
C LYS A 87 4.45 -10.52 -11.36
N GLY A 88 4.24 -9.30 -11.85
CA GLY A 88 4.27 -9.00 -13.29
C GLY A 88 3.03 -9.50 -14.05
N GLU A 89 1.95 -9.83 -13.34
CA GLU A 89 0.72 -10.44 -13.88
C GLU A 89 -0.42 -9.43 -14.07
N PHE A 90 -0.23 -8.17 -13.68
CA PHE A 90 -1.26 -7.14 -13.76
C PHE A 90 -1.57 -6.73 -15.20
N LYS A 91 -2.81 -6.94 -15.63
CA LYS A 91 -3.32 -6.60 -16.97
C LYS A 91 -4.32 -5.43 -16.86
N GLY A 92 -3.83 -4.19 -16.81
CA GLY A 92 -4.69 -3.01 -16.75
C GLY A 92 -3.95 -1.70 -16.53
N SER A 93 -4.69 -0.59 -16.51
CA SER A 93 -4.22 0.68 -15.97
C SER A 93 -4.53 0.75 -14.48
N TRP A 94 -3.59 1.29 -13.69
CA TRP A 94 -3.80 1.45 -12.25
C TRP A 94 -3.75 2.93 -11.90
N GLN A 95 -4.93 3.52 -11.82
CA GLN A 95 -5.08 4.84 -11.24
C GLN A 95 -5.26 4.72 -9.73
N VAL A 96 -4.83 5.74 -8.99
CA VAL A 96 -5.15 5.85 -7.57
C VAL A 96 -6.67 5.96 -7.49
N SER A 97 -7.33 4.99 -6.85
CA SER A 97 -8.75 5.07 -6.57
C SER A 97 -8.98 6.32 -5.71
N ARG A 98 -9.76 7.28 -6.22
CA ARG A 98 -10.06 8.57 -5.55
C ARG A 98 -10.80 8.35 -4.23
#